data_AF-A0A0N0GLT9-F1
#
_entry.id   AF-A0A0N0GLT9-F1
#
_cell.length_a   1.000
_cell.length_b   1.000
_cell.length_c   1.000
_cell.angle_alpha   90.00
_cell.angle_beta   90.00
_cell.angle_gamma   90.00
#
_symmetry.space_group_name_H-M   'P 1'
#
loop_
_entity.id
_entity.type
_entity.pdbx_description
1 polymer ?
#
loop_
_entity_poly.entity_id
_entity_poly.type
_entity_poly.pdbx_seq_one_letter_code
_entity_poly.pdbx_strand_id
1 'polypeptide(L)'
;MAELDQLVSTLKRHLKSQGYTYRTLGEALKLSEPSVKRMFASRRLGVDRLIEISNLLGFTLAELTQEAVVGENQLHLLSEAQERELVSEVPLLLVAVCALNHWELADIVNVYKLSEHECVRLLVRLDRLRLIHFLPGNRIRLNVARNFDWLPDGPIRTFFRQKGMPDFLRGDFGGADEVLAFSHGMLSADALTRMHAEIRKLRQRFAELHQESLETPLARRHGTGLLLAMRGWELAAFSQLRRFGDDTSK
;
A
#
# COMPACT_ATOMS: atom_id res chain seq x y z
N MET A 1 -1.35 -25.86 -15.58
CA MET A 1 -2.29 -25.93 -14.43
C MET A 1 -1.87 -25.00 -13.29
N ALA A 2 -0.57 -24.79 -13.02
CA ALA A 2 -0.09 -23.86 -11.98
C ALA A 2 -0.45 -22.38 -12.21
N GLU A 3 -0.33 -21.85 -13.44
CA GLU A 3 -0.59 -20.42 -13.72
C GLU A 3 -2.04 -19.97 -13.48
N LEU A 4 -3.02 -20.78 -13.87
CA LEU A 4 -4.44 -20.46 -13.64
C LEU A 4 -4.74 -20.45 -12.14
N ASP A 5 -4.15 -21.37 -11.37
CA ASP A 5 -4.30 -21.42 -9.93
C ASP A 5 -3.68 -20.19 -9.23
N GLN A 6 -2.52 -19.73 -9.71
CA GLN A 6 -1.84 -18.52 -9.24
C GLN A 6 -2.62 -17.25 -9.58
N LEU A 7 -3.22 -17.19 -10.77
CA LEU A 7 -4.07 -16.08 -11.17
C LEU A 7 -5.34 -16.01 -10.31
N VAL A 8 -5.98 -17.16 -10.08
CA VAL A 8 -7.19 -17.25 -9.24
C VAL A 8 -6.88 -16.91 -7.78
N SER A 9 -5.72 -17.29 -7.24
CA SER A 9 -5.32 -16.94 -5.88
C SER A 9 -5.02 -15.44 -5.74
N THR A 10 -4.35 -14.85 -6.73
CA THR A 10 -4.06 -13.41 -6.82
C THR A 10 -5.36 -12.59 -6.88
N LEU A 11 -6.32 -13.01 -7.70
CA LEU A 11 -7.65 -12.41 -7.77
C LEU A 11 -8.39 -12.47 -6.42
N LYS A 12 -8.37 -13.62 -5.74
CA LYS A 12 -8.99 -13.75 -4.40
C LYS A 12 -8.34 -12.83 -3.37
N ARG A 13 -7.02 -12.65 -3.43
CA ARG A 13 -6.27 -11.75 -2.54
C ARG A 13 -6.72 -10.30 -2.73
N HIS A 14 -6.80 -9.84 -3.97
CA HIS A 14 -7.26 -8.48 -4.30
C HIS A 14 -8.73 -8.24 -3.96
N LEU A 15 -9.59 -9.22 -4.22
CA LEU A 15 -11.00 -9.14 -3.80
C LEU A 15 -11.11 -8.97 -2.29
N LYS A 16 -10.33 -9.76 -1.52
CA LYS A 16 -10.33 -9.68 -0.06
C LYS A 16 -9.76 -8.35 0.46
N SER A 17 -8.65 -7.87 -0.10
CA SER A 17 -8.02 -6.60 0.34
C SER A 17 -8.90 -5.38 0.05
N GLN A 18 -9.70 -5.43 -1.01
CA GLN A 18 -10.66 -4.39 -1.37
C GLN A 18 -12.06 -4.58 -0.74
N GLY A 19 -12.22 -5.55 0.17
CA GLY A 19 -13.48 -5.78 0.90
C GLY A 19 -14.60 -6.40 0.08
N TYR A 20 -14.32 -6.96 -1.10
CA TYR A 20 -15.31 -7.69 -1.88
C TYR A 20 -15.66 -9.01 -1.19
N THR A 21 -16.95 -9.22 -0.97
CA THR A 21 -17.53 -10.51 -0.59
C THR A 21 -18.01 -11.22 -1.85
N TYR A 22 -18.23 -12.54 -1.78
CA TYR A 22 -18.83 -13.25 -2.92
C TYR A 22 -20.23 -12.72 -3.28
N ARG A 23 -20.93 -12.11 -2.32
CA ARG A 23 -22.21 -11.44 -2.57
C ARG A 23 -22.02 -10.17 -3.39
N THR A 24 -21.16 -9.25 -2.95
CA THR A 24 -20.93 -7.99 -3.68
C THR A 24 -20.28 -8.20 -5.04
N LEU A 25 -19.42 -9.23 -5.16
CA LEU A 25 -18.89 -9.66 -6.45
C LEU A 25 -19.99 -10.25 -7.36
N GLY A 26 -20.94 -11.00 -6.80
CA GLY A 26 -22.09 -11.51 -7.55
C GLY A 26 -22.97 -10.39 -8.09
N GLU A 27 -23.26 -9.39 -7.27
CA GLU A 27 -24.01 -8.19 -7.67
C GLU A 27 -23.32 -7.47 -8.85
N ALA A 28 -21.99 -7.29 -8.78
CA ALA A 28 -21.23 -6.65 -9.84
C ALA A 28 -21.16 -7.47 -11.15
N LEU A 29 -21.05 -8.80 -11.04
CA LEU A 29 -20.94 -9.72 -12.19
C LEU A 29 -22.30 -10.20 -12.73
N LYS A 30 -23.42 -9.73 -12.14
CA LYS A 30 -24.79 -10.20 -12.40
C LYS A 30 -24.92 -11.72 -12.23
N LEU A 31 -24.30 -12.26 -11.18
CA LEU A 31 -24.33 -13.67 -10.80
C LEU A 31 -24.87 -13.86 -9.38
N SER A 32 -25.50 -15.01 -9.12
CA SER A 32 -25.84 -15.38 -7.75
C SER A 32 -24.59 -15.75 -6.95
N GLU A 33 -24.59 -15.47 -5.65
CA GLU A 33 -23.47 -15.80 -4.75
C GLU A 33 -23.06 -17.30 -4.84
N PRO A 34 -23.98 -18.28 -4.91
CA PRO A 34 -23.62 -19.69 -5.10
C PRO A 34 -22.89 -19.94 -6.43
N SER A 35 -23.23 -19.22 -7.49
CA SER A 35 -22.56 -19.32 -8.79
C SER A 35 -21.14 -18.75 -8.74
N VAL A 36 -20.93 -17.64 -8.03
CA VAL A 36 -19.59 -17.07 -7.79
C VAL A 36 -18.74 -18.04 -6.97
N LYS A 37 -19.28 -18.62 -5.89
CA LYS A 37 -18.57 -19.64 -5.10
C LYS A 37 -18.17 -20.84 -5.95
N ARG A 38 -19.09 -21.34 -6.78
CA ARG A 38 -18.84 -22.49 -7.67
C ARG A 38 -17.79 -22.18 -8.73
N MET A 39 -17.81 -20.97 -9.28
CA MET A 39 -16.83 -20.48 -10.26
C MET A 39 -15.41 -20.48 -9.67
N PHE A 40 -15.24 -19.95 -8.45
CA PHE A 40 -13.94 -19.92 -7.77
C PHE A 40 -13.52 -21.27 -7.16
N ALA A 41 -14.46 -22.17 -6.86
CA ALA A 41 -14.18 -23.50 -6.35
C ALA A 41 -13.80 -24.48 -7.46
N SER A 42 -14.51 -24.40 -8.60
CA SER A 42 -14.24 -25.24 -9.78
C SER A 42 -13.00 -24.82 -10.56
N ARG A 43 -12.48 -23.61 -10.32
CA ARG A 43 -11.31 -23.02 -10.99
C ARG A 43 -11.44 -22.96 -12.53
N ARG A 44 -12.68 -23.02 -13.02
CA ARG A 44 -13.00 -22.86 -14.45
C ARG A 44 -13.54 -21.45 -14.67
N LEU A 45 -12.63 -20.48 -14.78
CA LEU A 45 -12.95 -19.13 -15.23
C LEU A 45 -12.56 -18.98 -16.70
N GLY A 46 -13.52 -18.58 -17.53
CA GLY A 46 -13.22 -18.15 -18.90
C GLY A 46 -12.42 -16.85 -18.88
N VAL A 47 -11.66 -16.61 -19.95
CA VAL A 47 -10.82 -15.40 -20.10
C VAL A 47 -11.64 -14.12 -19.97
N ASP A 48 -12.84 -14.07 -20.56
CA ASP A 48 -13.74 -12.92 -20.45
C ASP A 48 -14.08 -12.57 -19.00
N ARG A 49 -14.27 -13.60 -18.17
CA ARG A 49 -14.62 -13.41 -16.76
C ARG A 49 -13.41 -12.99 -15.93
N LEU A 50 -12.21 -13.44 -16.29
CA LEU A 50 -10.98 -12.93 -15.69
C LEU A 50 -10.81 -11.45 -16.00
N ILE A 51 -11.01 -11.02 -17.25
CA ILE A 51 -10.93 -9.60 -17.66
C ILE A 51 -11.95 -8.76 -16.89
N GLU A 52 -13.20 -9.22 -16.79
CA GLU A 52 -14.26 -8.49 -16.09
C GLU A 52 -13.96 -8.28 -14.61
N ILE A 53 -13.48 -9.32 -13.91
CA ILE A 53 -13.09 -9.23 -12.50
C ILE A 53 -11.82 -8.38 -12.34
N SER A 54 -10.87 -8.48 -13.26
CA SER A 54 -9.64 -7.66 -13.26
C SER A 54 -9.99 -6.17 -13.33
N ASN A 55 -10.84 -5.80 -14.29
CA ASN A 55 -11.28 -4.42 -14.49
C ASN A 55 -12.06 -3.90 -13.29
N LEU A 56 -12.89 -4.74 -12.66
CA LEU A 56 -13.59 -4.40 -11.41
C LEU A 56 -12.61 -4.01 -10.30
N LEU A 57 -11.51 -4.76 -10.18
CA LEU A 57 -10.46 -4.53 -9.20
C LEU A 57 -9.54 -3.35 -9.57
N GLY A 58 -9.67 -2.82 -10.78
CA GLY A 58 -8.85 -1.73 -11.32
C GLY A 58 -7.52 -2.17 -11.94
N PHE A 59 -7.42 -3.43 -12.36
CA PHE A 59 -6.23 -3.99 -13.01
C PHE A 59 -6.56 -4.50 -14.42
N THR A 60 -5.58 -4.47 -15.31
CA THR A 60 -5.62 -5.23 -16.56
C THR A 60 -5.31 -6.71 -16.30
N LEU A 61 -5.75 -7.59 -17.19
CA LEU A 61 -5.43 -9.02 -17.10
C LEU A 61 -3.90 -9.27 -17.14
N ALA A 62 -3.16 -8.47 -17.92
CA ALA A 62 -1.71 -8.56 -18.04
C ALA A 62 -0.98 -8.22 -16.74
N GLU A 63 -1.45 -7.21 -16.01
CA GLU A 63 -0.89 -6.84 -14.70
C GLU A 63 -1.12 -7.96 -13.67
N LEU A 64 -2.32 -8.57 -13.66
CA LEU A 64 -2.64 -9.65 -12.75
C LEU A 64 -1.90 -10.95 -13.07
N THR A 65 -1.68 -11.28 -14.34
CA THR A 65 -0.85 -12.43 -14.71
C THR A 65 0.61 -12.19 -14.38
N GLN A 66 1.12 -10.98 -14.58
CA GLN A 66 2.49 -10.63 -14.19
C GLN A 66 2.66 -10.68 -12.66
N GLU A 67 1.67 -10.22 -11.90
CA GLU A 67 1.66 -10.36 -10.44
C GLU A 67 1.55 -11.82 -9.99
N ALA A 68 0.74 -12.64 -10.67
CA ALA A 68 0.59 -14.06 -10.36
C ALA A 68 1.89 -14.85 -10.54
N VAL A 69 2.69 -14.51 -11.57
CA VAL A 69 4.00 -15.11 -11.83
C VAL A 69 5.06 -14.65 -10.83
N VAL A 70 4.98 -13.40 -10.35
CA VAL A 70 5.91 -12.83 -9.36
C VAL A 70 5.54 -13.24 -7.91
N GLY A 71 4.26 -13.55 -7.67
CA GLY A 71 3.63 -13.65 -6.35
C GLY A 71 3.95 -14.90 -5.51
N GLU A 72 4.75 -15.86 -6.01
CA GLU A 72 5.14 -17.02 -5.19
C GLU A 72 6.29 -16.74 -4.21
N ASN A 73 7.09 -15.67 -4.40
CA ASN A 73 8.23 -15.39 -3.52
C ASN A 73 8.23 -14.03 -2.81
N GLN A 74 7.39 -13.07 -3.19
CA GLN A 74 7.45 -11.71 -2.65
C GLN A 74 6.33 -11.42 -1.63
N LEU A 75 6.66 -10.72 -0.54
CA LEU A 75 5.70 -10.27 0.46
C LEU A 75 4.83 -9.15 -0.08
N HIS A 76 3.50 -9.35 -0.09
CA HIS A 76 2.53 -8.30 -0.41
C HIS A 76 2.08 -7.51 0.82
N LEU A 77 2.10 -8.14 2.00
CA LEU A 77 1.68 -7.59 3.29
C LEU A 77 2.57 -8.20 4.38
N LEU A 78 2.83 -7.45 5.45
CA LEU A 78 3.37 -8.00 6.69
C LEU A 78 2.24 -8.50 7.59
N SER A 79 2.54 -9.49 8.42
CA SER A 79 1.68 -9.83 9.56
C SER A 79 1.77 -8.75 10.64
N GLU A 80 0.76 -8.72 11.53
CA GLU A 80 0.71 -7.74 12.61
C GLU A 80 1.93 -7.83 13.54
N ALA A 81 2.39 -9.06 13.83
CA ALA A 81 3.58 -9.29 14.64
C ALA A 81 4.84 -8.72 13.97
N GLN A 82 4.97 -8.88 12.65
CA GLN A 82 6.10 -8.33 11.87
C GLN A 82 6.05 -6.80 11.83
N GLU A 83 4.88 -6.19 11.61
CA GLU A 83 4.76 -4.72 11.68
C GLU A 83 5.07 -4.18 13.07
N ARG A 84 4.63 -4.87 14.13
CA ARG A 84 4.89 -4.50 15.52
C ARG A 84 6.37 -4.57 15.85
N GLU A 85 7.07 -5.57 15.31
CA GLU A 85 8.52 -5.65 15.39
C GLU A 85 9.19 -4.50 14.64
N LEU A 86 8.71 -4.16 13.44
CA LEU A 86 9.27 -3.11 12.61
C LEU A 86 9.20 -1.72 13.28
N VAL A 87 8.12 -1.44 14.01
CA VAL A 87 7.95 -0.20 14.80
C VAL A 87 8.53 -0.28 16.21
N SER A 88 9.16 -1.39 16.60
CA SER A 88 9.68 -1.57 17.96
C SER A 88 10.81 -0.60 18.30
N GLU A 89 11.61 -0.22 17.31
CA GLU A 89 12.69 0.75 17.46
C GLU A 89 12.81 1.64 16.21
N VAL A 90 13.01 2.94 16.42
CA VAL A 90 13.09 3.93 15.33
C VAL A 90 14.20 3.61 14.32
N PRO A 91 15.42 3.17 14.73
CA PRO A 91 16.46 2.79 13.78
C PRO A 91 16.07 1.64 12.84
N LEU A 92 15.30 0.66 13.31
CA LEU A 92 14.86 -0.46 12.48
C LEU A 92 13.89 0.00 11.39
N LEU A 93 12.91 0.82 11.77
CA LEU A 93 11.96 1.41 10.82
C LEU A 93 12.69 2.28 9.78
N LEU A 94 13.67 3.07 10.22
CA LEU A 94 14.48 3.90 9.33
C LEU A 94 15.23 3.05 8.29
N VAL A 95 15.96 2.01 8.73
CA VAL A 95 16.70 1.12 7.82
C VAL A 95 15.74 0.41 6.87
N ALA A 96 14.53 0.06 7.32
CA ALA A 96 13.51 -0.52 6.46
C ALA A 96 13.07 0.45 5.36
N VAL A 97 12.79 1.70 5.70
CA VAL A 97 12.43 2.75 4.73
C VAL A 97 13.57 2.99 3.73
N CYS A 98 14.82 3.03 4.20
CA CYS A 98 15.98 3.20 3.32
C CYS A 98 16.11 2.02 2.34
N ALA A 99 16.00 0.79 2.84
CA ALA A 99 16.05 -0.41 2.01
C ALA A 99 14.93 -0.42 0.95
N LEU A 100 13.69 -0.06 1.33
CA LEU A 100 12.56 0.08 0.42
C LEU A 100 12.78 1.14 -0.68
N ASN A 101 13.60 2.16 -0.41
CA ASN A 101 14.02 3.17 -1.38
C ASN A 101 15.30 2.79 -2.15
N HIS A 102 15.73 1.53 -2.07
CA HIS A 102 16.92 1.02 -2.75
C HIS A 102 18.24 1.69 -2.32
N TRP A 103 18.35 2.08 -1.05
CA TRP A 103 19.61 2.57 -0.51
C TRP A 103 20.55 1.40 -0.21
N GLU A 104 21.84 1.59 -0.43
CA GLU A 104 22.86 0.65 0.00
C GLU A 104 23.23 0.87 1.48
N LEU A 105 23.85 -0.12 2.11
CA LEU A 105 24.32 0.01 3.49
C LEU A 105 25.22 1.25 3.67
N ALA A 106 26.12 1.48 2.71
CA ALA A 106 27.06 2.59 2.75
C ALA A 106 26.32 3.94 2.75
N ASP A 107 25.26 4.07 1.95
CA ASP A 107 24.43 5.28 1.92
C ASP A 107 23.77 5.55 3.27
N ILE A 108 23.23 4.49 3.90
CA ILE A 108 22.55 4.60 5.21
C ILE A 108 23.53 5.09 6.29
N VAL A 109 24.73 4.51 6.35
CA VAL A 109 25.76 4.86 7.34
C VAL A 109 26.35 6.25 7.07
N ASN A 110 26.41 6.68 5.81
CA ASN A 110 26.90 8.02 5.45
C ASN A 110 25.90 9.13 5.80
N VAL A 111 24.60 8.87 5.70
CA VAL A 111 23.56 9.88 5.93
C VAL A 111 23.09 9.90 7.40
N TYR A 112 23.02 8.74 8.05
CA TYR A 112 22.49 8.62 9.40
C TYR A 112 23.55 8.28 10.43
N LYS A 113 23.33 8.69 11.68
CA LYS A 113 24.20 8.37 12.82
C LYS A 113 24.02 6.89 13.25
N LEU A 114 24.44 5.97 12.39
CA LEU A 114 24.44 4.53 12.61
C LEU A 114 25.83 4.00 12.28
N SER A 115 26.40 3.18 13.15
CA SER A 115 27.62 2.44 12.78
C SER A 115 27.30 1.34 11.76
N GLU A 116 28.30 0.93 10.98
CA GLU A 116 28.17 -0.20 10.06
C GLU A 116 27.68 -1.46 10.77
N HIS A 117 28.23 -1.76 11.95
CA HIS A 117 27.82 -2.92 12.75
C HIS A 117 26.33 -2.85 13.17
N GLU A 118 25.84 -1.68 13.58
CA GLU A 118 24.43 -1.48 13.91
C GLU A 118 23.54 -1.63 12.67
N CYS A 119 23.95 -1.06 11.54
CA CYS A 119 23.18 -1.17 10.29
C CYS A 119 23.08 -2.63 9.82
N VAL A 120 24.19 -3.38 9.83
CA VAL A 120 24.19 -4.83 9.51
C VAL A 120 23.25 -5.60 10.44
N ARG A 121 23.30 -5.34 11.76
CA ARG A 121 22.40 -5.99 12.73
C ARG A 121 20.93 -5.76 12.38
N LEU A 122 20.58 -4.52 12.00
CA LEU A 122 19.22 -4.15 11.62
C LEU A 122 18.81 -4.80 10.29
N LEU A 123 19.69 -4.83 9.28
CA LEU A 123 19.42 -5.50 8.00
C LEU A 123 19.21 -7.01 8.16
N VAL A 124 20.00 -7.68 9.02
CA VAL A 124 19.77 -9.09 9.36
C VAL A 124 18.41 -9.29 10.03
N ARG A 125 17.97 -8.33 10.85
CA ARG A 125 16.64 -8.37 11.46
C ARG A 125 15.54 -8.20 10.42
N LEU A 126 15.72 -7.30 9.45
CA LEU A 126 14.79 -7.14 8.31
C LEU A 126 14.73 -8.37 7.40
N ASP A 127 15.85 -9.06 7.20
CA ASP A 127 15.92 -10.32 6.46
C ASP A 127 15.11 -11.42 7.15
N ARG A 128 15.20 -11.52 8.49
CA ARG A 128 14.33 -12.44 9.29
C ARG A 128 12.85 -12.09 9.18
N LEU A 129 12.52 -10.80 9.08
CA LEU A 129 11.15 -10.33 8.81
C LEU A 129 10.71 -10.61 7.37
N ARG A 130 11.60 -11.12 6.52
CA ARG A 130 11.41 -11.40 5.09
C ARG A 130 11.16 -10.16 4.22
N LEU A 131 11.34 -8.94 4.75
CA LEU A 131 11.20 -7.69 4.00
C LEU A 131 12.25 -7.56 2.90
N ILE A 132 13.45 -8.06 3.18
CA ILE A 132 14.59 -8.06 2.27
C ILE A 132 15.24 -9.43 2.26
N HIS A 133 16.11 -9.63 1.28
CA HIS A 133 17.18 -10.62 1.27
C HIS A 133 18.50 -9.90 1.50
N PHE A 134 19.18 -10.22 2.59
CA PHE A 134 20.50 -9.69 2.88
C PHE A 134 21.59 -10.64 2.35
N LEU A 135 22.30 -10.19 1.31
CA LEU A 135 23.22 -11.01 0.52
C LEU A 135 24.69 -10.73 0.90
N PRO A 136 25.62 -11.67 0.61
CA PRO A 136 27.05 -11.44 0.79
C PRO A 136 27.54 -10.16 0.10
N GLY A 137 28.46 -9.46 0.76
CA GLY A 137 28.97 -8.16 0.35
C GLY A 137 28.06 -6.99 0.73
N ASN A 138 27.29 -7.11 1.82
CA ASN A 138 26.36 -6.08 2.33
C ASN A 138 25.29 -5.63 1.31
N ARG A 139 24.93 -6.52 0.39
CA ARG A 139 23.97 -6.22 -0.67
C ARG A 139 22.55 -6.46 -0.19
N ILE A 140 21.67 -5.50 -0.45
CA ILE A 140 20.26 -5.55 -0.07
C ILE A 140 19.46 -5.85 -1.33
N ARG A 141 18.63 -6.90 -1.28
CA ARG A 141 17.64 -7.18 -2.32
C ARG A 141 16.25 -7.13 -1.70
N LEU A 142 15.33 -6.36 -2.27
CA LEU A 142 13.96 -6.31 -1.77
C LEU A 142 13.24 -7.64 -1.98
N ASN A 143 12.49 -8.07 -0.96
CA ASN A 143 11.63 -9.24 -1.00
C ASN A 143 10.14 -8.86 -0.80
N VAL A 144 9.80 -7.63 -1.17
CA VAL A 144 8.42 -7.12 -1.19
C VAL A 144 7.92 -7.04 -2.63
N ALA A 145 6.62 -7.25 -2.81
CA ALA A 145 5.97 -7.12 -4.09
C ALA A 145 5.85 -5.66 -4.51
N ARG A 146 5.71 -5.41 -5.82
CA ARG A 146 5.53 -4.04 -6.36
C ARG A 146 4.33 -3.30 -5.78
N ASN A 147 3.29 -4.04 -5.37
CA ASN A 147 2.07 -3.52 -4.76
C ASN A 147 2.03 -3.74 -3.23
N PHE A 148 3.19 -3.84 -2.59
CA PHE A 148 3.28 -3.94 -1.14
C PHE A 148 2.53 -2.80 -0.45
N ASP A 149 1.70 -3.15 0.52
CA ASP A 149 1.01 -2.19 1.38
C ASP A 149 1.16 -2.61 2.85
N TRP A 150 0.92 -1.66 3.75
CA TRP A 150 0.86 -1.93 5.19
C TRP A 150 -0.54 -2.36 5.57
N LEU A 151 -0.65 -3.19 6.61
CA LEU A 151 -1.93 -3.65 7.15
C LEU A 151 -2.85 -2.46 7.43
N PRO A 152 -4.11 -2.51 6.96
CA PRO A 152 -5.15 -1.60 7.42
C PRO A 152 -5.22 -1.65 8.96
N ASP A 153 -5.16 -0.49 9.60
CA ASP A 153 -5.09 -0.33 11.06
C ASP A 153 -3.96 -1.11 11.77
N GLY A 154 -2.90 -1.46 11.03
CA GLY A 154 -1.72 -2.12 11.57
C GLY A 154 -0.83 -1.21 12.42
N PRO A 155 0.16 -1.80 13.13
CA PRO A 155 1.13 -1.07 13.94
C PRO A 155 1.87 0.04 13.17
N ILE A 156 2.20 -0.18 11.89
CA ILE A 156 2.90 0.83 11.07
C ILE A 156 2.00 2.04 10.81
N ARG A 157 0.75 1.79 10.38
CA ARG A 157 -0.22 2.87 10.16
C ARG A 157 -0.55 3.61 11.44
N THR A 158 -0.57 2.92 12.58
CA THR A 158 -0.77 3.53 13.91
C THR A 158 0.40 4.42 14.30
N PHE A 159 1.64 3.93 14.12
CA PHE A 159 2.85 4.73 14.34
C PHE A 159 2.85 5.99 13.46
N PHE A 160 2.55 5.84 12.17
CA PHE A 160 2.47 6.97 11.24
C PHE A 160 1.37 7.96 11.66
N ARG A 161 0.19 7.48 12.05
CA ARG A 161 -0.92 8.33 12.51
C ARG A 161 -0.57 9.14 13.76
N GLN A 162 0.13 8.53 14.71
CA GLN A 162 0.46 9.15 16.00
C GLN A 162 1.69 10.07 15.94
N LYS A 163 2.72 9.68 15.19
CA LYS A 163 4.01 10.38 15.17
C LYS A 163 4.33 11.03 13.83
N GLY A 164 4.11 10.30 12.72
CA GLY A 164 4.46 10.78 11.38
C GLY A 164 3.53 11.88 10.85
N MET A 165 2.22 11.73 11.02
CA MET A 165 1.23 12.64 10.45
C MET A 165 1.22 14.02 11.12
N PRO A 166 1.30 14.14 12.46
CA PRO A 166 1.47 15.44 13.10
C PRO A 166 2.79 16.13 12.72
N ASP A 167 3.85 15.35 12.42
CA ASP A 167 5.14 15.89 12.02
C ASP A 167 5.13 16.39 10.58
N PHE A 168 4.59 15.59 9.66
CA PHE A 168 4.40 15.94 8.26
C PHE A 168 3.53 17.19 8.09
N LEU A 169 2.40 17.28 8.80
CA LEU A 169 1.48 18.42 8.72
C LEU A 169 1.98 19.67 9.46
N ARG A 170 3.02 19.55 10.30
CA ARG A 170 3.69 20.70 10.92
C ARG A 170 4.68 21.40 9.98
N GLY A 171 5.03 20.77 8.85
CA GLY A 171 5.81 21.42 7.80
C GLY A 171 5.12 22.70 7.32
N ASP A 172 5.92 23.69 6.92
CA ASP A 172 5.42 24.96 6.40
C ASP A 172 4.95 24.86 4.93
N PHE A 173 5.29 23.75 4.24
CA PHE A 173 4.98 23.48 2.84
C PHE A 173 5.43 24.63 1.91
N GLY A 174 6.57 25.24 2.22
CA GLY A 174 7.14 26.37 1.50
C GLY A 174 8.13 26.01 0.37
N GLY A 175 8.52 24.74 0.26
CA GLY A 175 9.45 24.27 -0.76
C GLY A 175 8.88 24.27 -2.18
N ALA A 176 9.74 24.40 -3.19
CA ALA A 176 9.32 24.42 -4.60
C ALA A 176 8.63 23.12 -5.07
N ASP A 177 8.92 22.00 -4.41
CA ASP A 177 8.34 20.67 -4.68
C ASP A 177 7.30 20.25 -3.63
N GLU A 178 6.87 21.17 -2.77
CA GLU A 178 5.91 20.93 -1.69
C GLU A 178 4.54 21.51 -2.04
N VAL A 179 3.48 20.77 -1.71
CA VAL A 179 2.10 21.20 -1.96
C VAL A 179 1.23 20.81 -0.79
N LEU A 180 0.53 21.78 -0.21
CA LEU A 180 -0.59 21.55 0.72
C LEU A 180 -1.87 22.14 0.14
N ALA A 181 -2.79 21.28 -0.27
CA ALA A 181 -4.09 21.68 -0.80
C ALA A 181 -5.21 21.06 0.05
N PHE A 182 -6.14 21.91 0.50
CA PHE A 182 -7.35 21.47 1.20
C PHE A 182 -8.58 21.75 0.32
N SER A 183 -9.47 20.77 0.21
CA SER A 183 -10.72 20.91 -0.55
C SER A 183 -11.85 20.22 0.19
N HIS A 184 -13.00 20.89 0.27
CA HIS A 184 -14.20 20.35 0.89
C HIS A 184 -15.37 20.41 -0.11
N GLY A 185 -16.26 19.43 -0.05
CA GLY A 185 -17.40 19.35 -0.94
C GLY A 185 -18.32 18.18 -0.57
N MET A 186 -19.60 18.32 -0.91
CA MET A 186 -20.56 17.23 -0.78
C MET A 186 -20.54 16.39 -2.05
N LEU A 187 -20.19 15.12 -1.90
CA LEU A 187 -20.14 14.15 -2.99
C LEU A 187 -21.31 13.18 -2.84
N SER A 188 -21.98 12.87 -3.95
CA SER A 188 -22.90 11.73 -4.02
C SER A 188 -22.11 10.41 -3.88
N ALA A 189 -22.78 9.30 -3.58
CA ALA A 189 -22.13 7.99 -3.47
C ALA A 189 -21.40 7.57 -4.77
N ASP A 190 -21.99 7.90 -5.93
CA ASP A 190 -21.36 7.67 -7.23
C ASP A 190 -20.12 8.55 -7.44
N ALA A 191 -20.19 9.83 -7.06
CA ALA A 191 -19.04 10.72 -7.14
C ALA A 191 -17.90 10.30 -6.19
N LEU A 192 -18.23 9.81 -4.98
CA LEU A 192 -17.25 9.21 -4.05
C LEU A 192 -16.57 7.99 -4.66
N THR A 193 -17.33 7.12 -5.32
CA THR A 193 -16.77 5.93 -5.99
C THR A 193 -15.79 6.30 -7.09
N ARG A 194 -16.14 7.28 -7.93
CA ARG A 194 -15.25 7.82 -8.97
C ARG A 194 -14.01 8.48 -8.37
N MET A 195 -14.17 9.27 -7.30
CA MET A 195 -13.04 9.92 -6.63
C MET A 195 -12.07 8.90 -6.01
N HIS A 196 -12.57 7.81 -5.41
CA HIS A 196 -11.72 6.72 -4.94
C HIS A 196 -10.94 6.06 -6.09
N ALA A 197 -11.50 5.95 -7.29
CA ALA A 197 -10.77 5.44 -8.45
C ALA A 197 -9.65 6.40 -8.87
N GLU A 198 -9.86 7.71 -8.86
CA GLU A 198 -8.82 8.70 -9.18
C GLU A 198 -7.70 8.72 -8.14
N ILE A 199 -8.01 8.62 -6.84
CA ILE A 199 -7.00 8.47 -5.78
C ILE A 199 -6.14 7.22 -6.02
N ARG A 200 -6.74 6.11 -6.45
CA ARG A 200 -5.99 4.88 -6.79
C ARG A 200 -5.05 5.09 -7.98
N LYS A 201 -5.53 5.71 -9.05
CA LYS A 201 -4.69 6.06 -10.21
C LYS A 201 -3.52 6.97 -9.83
N LEU A 202 -3.75 7.96 -8.97
CA LEU A 202 -2.70 8.87 -8.51
C LEU A 202 -1.63 8.12 -7.69
N ARG A 203 -2.05 7.20 -6.79
CA ARG A 203 -1.10 6.32 -6.06
C ARG A 203 -0.26 5.48 -7.02
N GLN A 204 -0.89 4.92 -8.06
CA GLN A 204 -0.19 4.16 -9.09
C GLN A 204 0.84 5.04 -9.82
N ARG A 205 0.44 6.24 -10.25
CA ARG A 205 1.35 7.17 -10.92
C ARG A 205 2.55 7.57 -10.06
N PHE A 206 2.34 7.76 -8.76
CA PHE A 206 3.44 8.03 -7.83
C PHE A 206 4.44 6.86 -7.77
N ALA A 207 3.96 5.61 -7.71
CA ALA A 207 4.81 4.43 -7.71
C ALA A 207 5.60 4.26 -9.03
N GLU A 208 4.97 4.56 -10.17
CA GLU A 208 5.64 4.59 -11.49
C GLU A 208 6.76 5.63 -11.52
N LEU A 209 6.48 6.88 -11.12
CA LEU A 209 7.48 7.95 -11.08
C LEU A 209 8.64 7.63 -10.13
N HIS A 210 8.36 6.98 -9.00
CA HIS A 210 9.39 6.50 -8.10
C HIS A 210 10.30 5.46 -8.78
N GLN A 211 9.73 4.49 -9.50
CA GLN A 211 10.48 3.48 -10.27
C GLN A 211 11.32 4.11 -11.38
N GLU A 212 10.75 5.03 -12.16
CA GLU A 212 11.47 5.81 -13.18
C GLU A 212 12.66 6.56 -12.55
N SER A 213 12.48 7.09 -11.34
CA SER A 213 13.52 7.83 -10.63
C SER A 213 14.67 6.96 -10.12
N LEU A 214 14.54 5.63 -10.05
CA LEU A 214 15.60 4.74 -9.55
C LEU A 214 16.86 4.75 -10.44
N GLU A 215 16.74 5.13 -11.71
CA GLU A 215 17.89 5.28 -12.62
C GLU A 215 18.72 6.54 -12.31
N THR A 216 18.18 7.49 -11.54
CA THR A 216 18.86 8.72 -11.15
C THR A 216 19.73 8.49 -9.91
N PRO A 217 20.98 9.01 -9.85
CA PRO A 217 21.82 8.91 -8.66
C PRO A 217 21.13 9.41 -7.39
N LEU A 218 21.38 8.74 -6.25
CA LEU A 218 20.76 9.07 -4.96
C LEU A 218 20.85 10.55 -4.59
N ALA A 219 21.99 11.19 -4.85
CA ALA A 219 22.22 12.61 -4.56
C ALA A 219 21.29 13.59 -5.32
N ARG A 220 20.58 13.13 -6.35
CA ARG A 220 19.61 13.91 -7.13
C ARG A 220 18.17 13.43 -6.94
N ARG A 221 17.94 12.48 -6.03
CA ARG A 221 16.61 11.99 -5.66
C ARG A 221 16.18 12.69 -4.37
N HIS A 222 14.91 13.05 -4.30
CA HIS A 222 14.33 13.68 -3.12
C HIS A 222 13.42 12.67 -2.41
N GLY A 223 13.53 12.61 -1.08
CA GLY A 223 12.61 11.83 -0.27
C GLY A 223 11.25 12.51 -0.24
N THR A 224 10.34 12.09 -1.11
CA THR A 224 9.00 12.69 -1.22
C THR A 224 7.95 11.81 -0.56
N GLY A 225 7.18 12.38 0.36
CA GLY A 225 6.01 11.73 0.95
C GLY A 225 4.72 12.30 0.35
N LEU A 226 3.84 11.43 -0.15
CA LEU A 226 2.50 11.82 -0.60
C LEU A 226 1.44 11.32 0.39
N LEU A 227 0.75 12.26 1.06
CA LEU A 227 -0.37 11.96 1.94
C LEU A 227 -1.69 12.29 1.25
N LEU A 228 -2.53 11.27 1.03
CA LEU A 228 -3.89 11.41 0.53
C LEU A 228 -4.86 10.93 1.60
N ALA A 229 -5.80 11.79 2.00
CA ALA A 229 -6.85 11.44 2.94
C ALA A 229 -8.19 12.01 2.47
N MET A 230 -9.21 11.16 2.48
CA MET A 230 -10.58 11.56 2.19
C MET A 230 -11.51 10.89 3.19
N ARG A 231 -12.39 11.67 3.81
CA ARG A 231 -13.42 11.18 4.73
C ARG A 231 -14.60 12.16 4.74
N GLY A 232 -15.77 11.65 5.12
CA GLY A 232 -16.81 12.51 5.66
C GLY A 232 -16.23 13.29 6.85
N TRP A 233 -16.37 14.60 6.82
CA TRP A 233 -15.81 15.45 7.85
C TRP A 233 -16.71 16.64 8.13
N GLU A 234 -16.91 16.88 9.42
CA GLU A 234 -17.53 18.06 9.97
C GLU A 234 -16.63 18.51 11.12
N LEU A 235 -16.37 19.81 11.20
CA LEU A 235 -15.66 20.38 12.36
C LEU A 235 -16.49 20.14 13.61
N ALA A 236 -15.84 19.69 14.68
CA ALA A 236 -16.52 19.45 15.96
C ALA A 236 -17.26 20.71 16.48
N ALA A 237 -16.71 21.89 16.21
CA ALA A 237 -17.36 23.17 16.51
C ALA A 237 -18.67 23.39 15.72
N PHE A 238 -18.79 22.83 14.52
CA PHE A 238 -19.99 22.93 13.68
C PHE A 238 -21.04 21.88 14.04
N SER A 239 -20.62 20.68 14.48
CA SER A 239 -21.53 19.65 14.98
C SER A 239 -22.37 20.15 16.18
N GLN A 240 -21.81 21.03 17.02
CA GLN A 240 -22.51 21.67 18.15
C GLN A 240 -23.60 22.66 17.71
N LEU A 241 -23.57 23.11 16.46
CA LEU A 241 -24.54 24.03 15.87
C LEU A 241 -25.64 23.30 15.08
N ARG A 242 -25.63 21.96 15.03
CA ARG A 242 -26.69 21.18 14.40
C ARG A 242 -28.00 21.39 15.14
N ARG A 243 -29.06 21.72 14.40
CA ARG A 243 -30.42 21.91 14.96
C ARG A 243 -30.98 20.65 15.63
N PHE A 244 -30.51 19.48 15.24
CA PHE A 244 -30.84 18.19 15.84
C PHE A 244 -29.56 17.38 16.01
N GLY A 245 -29.33 16.85 17.22
CA GLY A 245 -28.14 16.08 17.56
C GLY A 245 -28.18 14.71 16.90
N ASP A 246 -27.74 14.62 15.65
CA ASP A 246 -27.48 13.33 15.02
C ASP A 246 -26.11 12.82 15.48
N ASP A 247 -26.15 11.90 16.44
CA ASP A 247 -25.04 11.08 16.90
C ASP A 247 -24.58 10.16 15.76
N THR A 248 -23.81 10.72 14.83
CA THR A 248 -23.19 10.02 13.71
C THR A 248 -21.70 9.84 13.99
N SER A 249 -21.40 9.23 15.13
CA SER A 249 -20.08 8.65 15.42
C SER A 249 -20.17 7.12 15.44
N LYS A 250 -20.04 6.49 14.28
CA LYS A 250 -19.57 5.11 14.12
C LYS A 250 -18.66 5.01 12.92
#